data_AF-E9N6T6-F1
#
_entry.id   AF-E9N6T6-F1
#
_cell.length_a   1.000
_cell.length_b   1.000
_cell.length_c   1.000
_cell.angle_alpha   90.00
_cell.angle_beta   90.00
_cell.angle_gamma   90.00
#
_symmetry.space_group_name_H-M   'P 1'
#
loop_
_entity.id
_entity.type
_entity.pdbx_description
1 polymer ?
#
loop_
_entity_poly.entity_id
_entity_poly.type
_entity_poly.pdbx_seq_one_letter_code
_entity_poly.pdbx_strand_id
1 'polypeptide(L)'
;ISNEGNQHLYVTQATLWLYLRLLPNTLDKGQRRKVTVKVYYQEPGLGSKWNLVEKRVELKRSGWHTFPLTNAIQMVFEKGGRRQNLDVRCEGCEDLAVLPILVNQNDESHRPFLVVQARQADNKHRIRKRGLECDGSSSLCCRQQFYIDFRLIGWNDWI
;
A
#
# COMPACT_ATOMS: atom_id res chain seq x y z
N ILE A 1 3.87 19.69 7.09
CA ILE A 1 3.96 18.44 6.30
C ILE A 1 2.91 18.56 5.21
N SER A 2 3.36 18.69 3.97
CA SER A 2 2.59 19.13 2.80
C SER A 2 1.37 18.23 2.52
N ASN A 3 0.24 18.88 2.24
CA ASN A 3 -1.07 18.31 1.95
C ASN A 3 -1.21 18.01 0.44
N GLU A 4 -0.20 17.36 -0.14
CA GLU A 4 -0.19 17.01 -1.56
C GLU A 4 -0.31 15.50 -1.75
N GLY A 5 -1.53 15.05 -2.06
CA GLY A 5 -1.73 13.71 -2.59
C GLY A 5 -2.83 12.93 -1.91
N ASN A 6 -4.06 13.44 -1.98
CA ASN A 6 -5.22 12.54 -2.02
C ASN A 6 -5.22 11.82 -3.40
N GLN A 7 -4.14 11.08 -3.67
CA GLN A 7 -4.02 10.26 -4.86
C GLN A 7 -4.95 9.08 -4.61
N HIS A 8 -5.95 8.88 -5.48
CA HIS A 8 -6.78 7.69 -5.49
C HIS A 8 -5.86 6.49 -5.73
N LEU A 9 -5.29 5.92 -4.67
CA LEU A 9 -4.41 4.76 -4.72
C LEU A 9 -5.29 3.52 -4.71
N TYR A 10 -5.20 2.73 -5.77
CA TYR A 10 -5.82 1.42 -5.83
C TYR A 10 -4.84 0.38 -5.31
N VAL A 11 -5.12 -0.14 -4.12
CA VAL A 11 -4.29 -1.16 -3.46
C VAL A 11 -4.51 -2.50 -4.16
N THR A 12 -3.45 -3.08 -4.73
CA THR A 12 -3.48 -4.40 -5.37
C THR A 12 -3.15 -5.50 -4.37
N GLN A 13 -2.26 -5.22 -3.42
CA GLN A 13 -1.85 -6.17 -2.40
C GLN A 13 -1.44 -5.43 -1.13
N ALA A 14 -1.83 -5.94 0.04
CA ALA A 14 -1.24 -5.54 1.30
C ALA A 14 -0.93 -6.75 2.18
N THR A 15 0.27 -6.78 2.76
CA THR A 15 0.72 -7.88 3.63
C THR A 15 1.40 -7.33 4.87
N LEU A 16 0.95 -7.79 6.03
CA LEU A 16 1.63 -7.55 7.30
C LEU A 16 2.72 -8.61 7.49
N TRP A 17 3.93 -8.15 7.78
CA TRP A 17 5.08 -8.98 8.13
C TRP A 17 5.25 -8.99 9.64
N LEU A 18 5.16 -10.17 10.24
CA LEU A 18 5.37 -10.41 11.66
C LEU A 18 6.52 -11.40 11.86
N TYR A 19 7.46 -11.06 12.74
CA TYR A 19 8.53 -11.95 13.12
C TYR A 19 8.09 -12.79 14.33
N LEU A 20 8.22 -14.11 14.20
CA LEU A 20 7.96 -15.07 15.27
C LEU A 20 9.28 -15.63 15.75
N ARG A 21 9.60 -15.41 17.01
CA ARG A 21 10.82 -15.87 17.67
C ARG A 21 10.57 -17.18 18.41
N LEU A 22 11.37 -18.21 18.15
CA LEU A 22 11.40 -19.40 18.99
C LEU A 22 12.30 -19.14 20.20
N LEU A 23 11.74 -19.30 21.40
CA LEU A 23 12.51 -19.29 22.64
C LEU A 23 13.10 -20.68 22.89
N PRO A 24 14.26 -20.77 23.57
CA PRO A 24 14.80 -22.03 24.03
C PRO A 24 13.75 -22.78 24.84
N ASN A 25 13.48 -24.03 24.49
CA ASN A 25 12.56 -24.89 25.25
C ASN A 25 13.29 -26.22 25.52
N THR A 26 13.14 -26.72 26.74
CA THR A 26 13.71 -27.99 27.21
C THR A 26 13.02 -29.21 26.60
N LEU A 27 11.82 -29.04 26.04
CA LEU A 27 10.95 -30.17 25.68
C LEU A 27 11.27 -30.87 24.37
N ASP A 28 11.90 -30.25 23.37
CA ASP A 28 12.31 -30.99 22.15
C ASP A 28 13.19 -30.11 21.23
N LYS A 29 14.49 -30.44 21.14
CA LYS A 29 15.38 -29.83 20.14
C LYS A 29 15.01 -30.36 18.76
N GLY A 30 14.33 -29.54 17.96
CA GLY A 30 14.09 -29.80 16.52
C GLY A 30 12.66 -30.16 16.14
N GLN A 31 11.72 -30.20 17.09
CA GLN A 31 10.31 -30.43 16.77
C GLN A 31 9.65 -29.15 16.23
N ARG A 32 8.74 -29.33 15.26
CA ARG A 32 7.95 -28.25 14.65
C ARG A 32 6.91 -27.74 15.64
N ARG A 33 6.95 -26.44 15.94
CA ARG A 33 5.97 -25.79 16.81
C ARG A 33 4.83 -25.22 15.96
N LYS A 34 3.59 -25.62 16.27
CA LYS A 34 2.40 -25.20 15.52
C LYS A 34 1.57 -24.26 16.37
N VAL A 35 1.54 -22.98 15.99
CA VAL A 35 0.75 -21.95 16.66
C VAL A 35 -0.28 -21.37 15.71
N THR A 36 -1.33 -20.76 16.24
CA THR A 36 -2.32 -20.03 15.45
C THR A 36 -2.18 -18.55 15.73
N VAL A 37 -1.87 -17.76 14.71
CA VAL A 37 -1.78 -16.31 14.82
C VAL A 37 -3.05 -15.70 14.25
N LYS A 38 -3.65 -14.80 15.04
CA LYS A 38 -4.89 -14.08 14.76
C LYS A 38 -4.59 -12.59 14.67
N VAL A 39 -4.80 -12.01 13.50
CA VAL A 39 -4.63 -10.57 13.25
C VAL A 39 -6.01 -9.95 13.08
N TYR A 40 -6.47 -9.25 14.11
CA TYR A 40 -7.70 -8.49 14.08
C TYR A 40 -7.44 -7.12 13.48
N TYR A 41 -8.35 -6.65 12.62
CA TYR A 41 -8.29 -5.32 12.04
C TYR A 41 -9.64 -4.61 12.15
N GLN A 42 -9.60 -3.34 12.53
CA GLN A 42 -10.80 -2.52 12.66
C GLN A 42 -11.24 -2.00 11.28
N GLU A 43 -12.53 -2.15 10.94
CA GLU A 43 -13.07 -1.49 9.74
C GLU A 43 -13.10 0.04 9.93
N PRO A 44 -12.77 0.83 8.90
CA PRO A 44 -12.85 2.28 9.00
C PRO A 44 -14.33 2.73 9.07
N GLY A 45 -14.72 3.51 10.08
CA GLY A 45 -16.09 4.02 10.24
C GLY A 45 -16.50 4.27 11.71
N LEU A 46 -17.76 4.65 11.93
CA LEU A 46 -18.35 4.90 13.27
C LEU A 46 -18.59 3.62 14.09
N GLY A 47 -18.46 2.44 13.49
CA GLY A 47 -18.63 1.15 14.17
C GLY A 47 -17.29 0.53 14.57
N SER A 48 -17.20 0.02 15.80
CA SER A 48 -16.04 -0.75 16.29
C SER A 48 -16.05 -2.20 15.78
N LYS A 49 -16.39 -2.42 14.50
CA LYS A 49 -16.39 -3.77 13.94
C LYS A 49 -14.95 -4.20 13.65
N TRP A 50 -14.57 -5.31 14.26
CA TRP A 50 -13.28 -5.96 14.03
C TRP A 50 -13.48 -7.20 13.16
N ASN A 51 -12.67 -7.34 12.12
CA ASN A 51 -12.54 -8.56 11.33
C ASN A 51 -11.24 -9.27 11.70
N LEU A 52 -11.07 -10.50 11.21
CA LEU A 52 -9.97 -11.38 11.58
C LEU A 52 -9.31 -12.00 10.35
N VAL A 53 -7.98 -12.02 10.36
CA VAL A 53 -7.16 -12.91 9.54
C VAL A 53 -6.49 -13.92 10.44
N GLU A 54 -6.84 -15.20 10.27
CA GLU A 54 -6.27 -16.30 11.03
C GLU A 54 -5.32 -17.12 10.16
N LYS A 55 -4.17 -17.48 10.72
CA LYS A 55 -3.19 -18.33 10.05
C LYS A 55 -2.53 -19.28 11.04
N ARG A 56 -2.55 -20.57 10.70
CA ARG A 56 -1.73 -21.58 11.36
C ARG A 56 -0.29 -21.47 10.86
N VAL A 57 0.65 -21.38 11.80
CA VAL A 57 2.07 -21.19 11.53
C VAL A 57 2.83 -22.37 12.12
N GLU A 58 3.61 -23.04 11.29
CA GLU A 58 4.52 -24.09 11.72
C GLU A 58 5.96 -23.58 11.69
N LEU A 59 6.62 -23.54 12.85
CA LEU A 59 7.96 -23.01 13.03
C LEU A 59 8.95 -24.14 13.32
N LYS A 60 9.99 -24.22 12.49
CA LYS A 60 11.23 -24.98 12.81
C LYS A 60 12.33 -24.09 13.37
N ARG A 61 12.29 -22.80 13.05
CA ARG A 61 13.23 -21.76 13.44
C ARG A 61 12.48 -20.44 13.54
N SER A 62 13.05 -19.47 14.23
CA SER A 62 12.55 -18.08 14.20
C SER A 62 12.52 -17.54 12.78
N GLY A 63 11.51 -16.74 12.44
CA GLY A 63 11.37 -16.26 11.07
C GLY A 63 10.20 -15.30 10.85
N TRP A 64 10.21 -14.70 9.66
CA TRP A 64 9.16 -13.82 9.18
C TRP A 64 7.99 -14.59 8.59
N HIS A 65 6.78 -14.14 8.93
CA HIS A 65 5.54 -14.68 8.39
C HIS A 65 4.62 -13.55 7.93
N THR A 66 3.93 -13.79 6.83
CA THR A 66 3.05 -12.81 6.19
C THR A 66 1.57 -13.09 6.45
N PHE A 67 0.81 -12.01 6.62
CA PHE A 67 -0.63 -12.02 6.85
C PHE A 67 -1.31 -11.09 5.84
N PRO A 68 -2.19 -11.59 4.96
CA PRO A 68 -2.83 -10.75 3.95
C PRO A 68 -3.80 -9.77 4.60
N LEU A 69 -3.64 -8.48 4.31
CA LEU A 69 -4.52 -7.41 4.79
C LEU A 69 -5.06 -6.55 3.64
N THR A 70 -5.02 -7.04 2.40
CA THR A 70 -5.41 -6.28 1.20
C THR A 70 -6.76 -5.58 1.35
N ASN A 71 -7.81 -6.31 1.75
CA ASN A 71 -9.16 -5.74 1.90
C ASN A 71 -9.23 -4.68 3.02
N ALA A 72 -8.57 -4.93 4.14
CA ALA A 72 -8.51 -3.98 5.27
C ALA A 72 -7.93 -2.64 4.80
N ILE A 73 -6.82 -2.71 4.08
CA ILE A 73 -6.11 -1.53 3.60
C ILE A 73 -6.86 -0.85 2.46
N GLN A 74 -7.46 -1.58 1.53
CA GLN A 74 -8.36 -1.02 0.50
C GLN A 74 -9.46 -0.15 1.12
N MET A 75 -10.18 -0.66 2.11
CA MET A 75 -11.24 0.09 2.79
C MET A 75 -10.74 1.38 3.45
N VAL A 76 -9.51 1.38 4.00
CA VAL A 76 -8.91 2.58 4.60
C VAL A 76 -8.62 3.63 3.53
N PHE A 77 -8.00 3.24 2.42
CA PHE A 77 -7.68 4.14 1.32
C PHE A 77 -8.93 4.69 0.62
N GLU A 78 -9.97 3.87 0.42
CA GLU A 78 -11.25 4.29 -0.18
C GLU A 78 -11.95 5.40 0.63
N LYS A 79 -11.83 5.38 1.96
CA LYS A 79 -12.40 6.39 2.85
C LYS A 79 -11.48 7.60 3.08
N GLY A 80 -10.36 7.70 2.37
CA GLY A 80 -9.35 8.74 2.58
C GLY A 80 -8.64 8.63 3.94
N GLY A 81 -8.74 7.48 4.60
CA GLY A 81 -8.08 7.18 5.85
C GLY A 81 -6.59 6.91 5.65
N ARG A 82 -5.82 7.10 6.72
CA ARG A 82 -4.37 6.84 6.75
C ARG A 82 -3.91 5.99 7.94
N ARG A 83 -4.86 5.52 8.76
CA ARG A 83 -4.61 4.77 9.98
C ARG A 83 -5.42 3.48 9.94
N GLN A 84 -4.75 2.38 10.27
CA GLN A 84 -5.36 1.06 10.45
C GLN A 84 -4.95 0.55 11.83
N ASN A 85 -5.94 0.25 12.67
CA ASN A 85 -5.70 -0.37 13.97
C ASN A 85 -5.66 -1.89 13.81
N LEU A 86 -4.67 -2.53 14.41
CA LEU A 86 -4.46 -3.97 14.38
C LEU A 86 -4.29 -4.49 15.81
N ASP A 87 -4.90 -5.64 16.12
CA ASP A 87 -4.66 -6.41 17.35
C ASP A 87 -4.15 -7.79 16.95
N VAL A 88 -2.99 -8.19 17.47
CA VAL A 88 -2.32 -9.44 17.11
C VAL A 88 -2.32 -10.36 18.31
N ARG A 89 -2.92 -11.53 18.16
CA ARG A 89 -2.99 -12.58 19.18
C ARG A 89 -2.37 -13.87 18.67
N CYS A 90 -1.78 -14.64 19.57
CA CYS A 90 -1.20 -15.93 19.22
C CYS A 90 -1.67 -17.01 20.21
N GLU A 91 -2.37 -18.01 19.69
CA GLU A 91 -2.82 -19.17 20.45
C GLU A 91 -1.75 -20.26 20.42
N GLY A 92 -1.44 -20.81 21.61
CA GLY A 92 -0.38 -21.80 21.81
C GLY A 92 1.04 -21.23 21.81
N CYS A 93 1.20 -19.91 21.70
CA CYS A 93 2.53 -19.28 21.72
C CYS A 93 3.25 -19.48 23.06
N GLU A 94 2.54 -19.30 24.19
CA GLU A 94 3.12 -19.48 25.52
C GLU A 94 3.55 -20.94 25.77
N ASP A 95 2.63 -21.89 25.56
CA ASP A 95 2.88 -23.33 25.75
C ASP A 95 4.02 -23.86 24.88
N LEU A 96 4.12 -23.35 23.65
CA LEU A 96 5.15 -23.74 22.70
C LEU A 96 6.35 -22.78 22.68
N ALA A 97 6.49 -21.89 23.66
CA ALA A 97 7.62 -20.97 23.79
C ALA A 97 7.92 -20.20 22.48
N VAL A 98 6.88 -19.74 21.79
CA VAL A 98 6.92 -18.90 20.59
C VAL A 98 6.53 -17.47 21.00
N LEU A 99 7.29 -16.49 20.55
CA LEU A 99 7.06 -15.09 20.87
C LEU A 99 6.86 -14.26 19.58
N PRO A 100 5.67 -13.72 19.32
CA PRO A 100 5.49 -12.71 18.27
C PRO A 100 6.16 -11.41 18.69
N ILE A 101 7.06 -10.91 17.84
CA ILE A 101 7.68 -9.60 18.04
C ILE A 101 6.71 -8.52 17.55
N LEU A 102 6.21 -7.74 18.51
CA LEU A 102 5.36 -6.58 18.26
C LEU A 102 6.19 -5.30 18.27
N VAL A 103 5.54 -4.14 18.41
CA VAL A 103 6.19 -2.83 18.43
C VAL A 103 6.91 -2.64 19.78
N ASN A 104 8.16 -3.10 19.89
CA ASN A 104 9.03 -2.87 21.05
C ASN A 104 10.35 -2.22 20.59
N GLN A 105 10.85 -1.25 21.36
CA GLN A 105 12.05 -0.45 21.04
C GLN A 105 13.36 -1.26 21.09
N ASN A 106 13.36 -2.42 21.77
CA ASN A 106 14.57 -3.20 21.98
C ASN A 106 14.94 -4.14 20.82
N ASP A 107 14.06 -4.33 19.83
CA ASP A 107 14.29 -5.24 18.70
C ASP A 107 13.92 -4.59 17.35
N GLU A 108 14.67 -3.55 16.99
CA GLU A 108 14.39 -2.75 15.79
C GLU A 108 14.52 -3.56 14.48
N SER A 109 15.38 -4.58 14.44
CA SER A 109 15.56 -5.41 13.23
C SER A 109 14.37 -6.31 12.93
N HIS A 110 13.55 -6.64 13.93
CA HIS A 110 12.37 -7.50 13.78
C HIS A 110 11.05 -6.77 13.99
N ARG A 111 11.08 -5.43 14.01
CA ARG A 111 9.89 -4.59 14.10
C ARG A 111 8.91 -4.93 12.96
N PRO A 112 7.63 -5.20 13.26
CA PRO A 112 6.67 -5.56 12.23
C PRO A 112 6.36 -4.38 11.30
N PHE A 113 6.09 -4.69 10.03
CA PHE A 113 5.81 -3.69 9.00
C PHE A 113 4.74 -4.18 8.02
N LEU A 114 4.05 -3.21 7.40
CA LEU A 114 3.05 -3.45 6.38
C LEU A 114 3.66 -3.11 5.01
N VAL A 115 3.64 -4.08 4.10
CA VAL A 115 4.00 -3.87 2.69
C VAL A 115 2.72 -3.67 1.90
N VAL A 116 2.60 -2.53 1.22
CA VAL A 116 1.45 -2.19 0.38
C VAL A 116 1.92 -1.97 -1.04
N GLN A 117 1.38 -2.76 -1.96
CA GLN A 117 1.47 -2.50 -3.39
C GLN A 117 0.19 -1.79 -3.82
N ALA A 118 0.35 -0.59 -4.38
CA ALA A 118 -0.76 0.20 -4.89
C ALA A 118 -0.38 0.79 -6.25
N ARG A 119 -1.38 0.92 -7.13
CA ARG A 119 -1.27 1.71 -8.35
C ARG A 119 -1.97 3.03 -8.13
N GLN A 120 -1.42 4.10 -8.69
CA GLN A 120 -2.18 5.33 -8.83
C GLN A 120 -3.35 5.01 -9.77
N ALA A 121 -4.59 5.26 -9.33
CA ALA A 121 -5.71 5.25 -10.24
C ALA A 121 -5.38 6.27 -11.32
N ASP A 122 -5.57 5.90 -12.59
CA ASP A 122 -5.37 6.79 -13.72
C ASP A 122 -6.27 8.01 -13.56
N ASN A 123 -5.74 9.03 -12.88
CA ASN A 123 -6.33 10.34 -12.91
C ASN A 123 -6.09 10.82 -14.35
N LYS A 124 -7.04 10.52 -15.24
CA LYS A 124 -7.18 11.06 -16.61
C LYS A 124 -7.35 12.59 -16.64
N HIS A 125 -6.91 13.27 -15.60
CA HIS A 125 -6.69 14.69 -15.51
C HIS A 125 -5.22 14.98 -15.25
N ARG A 126 -4.31 14.37 -16.02
CA ARG A 126 -3.16 15.16 -16.44
C ARG A 126 -3.77 16.29 -17.27
N ILE A 127 -3.98 17.44 -16.63
CA ILE A 127 -4.35 18.70 -17.28
C ILE A 127 -3.51 18.73 -18.55
N ARG A 128 -4.13 18.49 -19.72
CA ARG A 128 -3.47 18.77 -20.99
C ARG A 128 -3.18 20.25 -20.86
N LYS A 129 -1.91 20.62 -20.69
CA LYS A 129 -1.48 22.00 -20.79
C LYS A 129 -2.12 22.50 -22.08
N ARG A 130 -3.18 23.31 -21.98
CA ARG A 130 -3.72 23.98 -23.15
C ARG A 130 -2.59 24.92 -23.53
N GLY A 131 -1.94 24.66 -24.65
CA GLY A 131 -0.91 25.57 -25.15
C GLY A 131 -1.51 26.97 -25.21
N LEU A 132 -0.78 27.98 -24.76
CA LEU A 132 -1.19 29.35 -24.93
C LEU A 132 -1.21 29.64 -26.44
N GLU A 133 -2.27 30.24 -26.96
CA GLU A 133 -2.26 30.79 -28.32
C GLU A 133 -1.62 32.18 -28.25
N CYS A 134 -0.77 32.52 -29.22
CA CYS A 134 -0.15 33.83 -29.24
C CYS A 134 -1.20 34.92 -29.53
N ASP A 135 -1.48 35.80 -28.57
CA ASP A 135 -2.42 36.94 -28.69
C ASP A 135 -1.70 38.28 -28.88
N GLY A 136 -0.37 38.26 -28.98
CA GLY A 136 0.48 39.44 -29.17
C GLY A 136 0.85 40.19 -27.89
N SER A 137 0.29 39.82 -26.73
CA SER A 137 0.54 40.47 -25.44
C SER A 137 1.50 39.71 -24.52
N SER A 138 1.62 38.39 -24.75
CA SER A 138 2.41 37.48 -23.93
C SER A 138 3.85 37.33 -24.43
N SER A 139 4.83 37.43 -23.53
CA SER A 139 6.24 37.09 -23.77
C SER A 139 6.57 35.61 -23.47
N LEU A 140 5.56 34.80 -23.13
CA LEU A 140 5.71 33.38 -22.85
C LEU A 140 5.71 32.56 -24.15
N CYS A 141 6.30 31.36 -24.12
CA CYS A 141 6.21 30.41 -25.24
C CYS A 141 4.74 30.06 -25.54
N CYS A 142 4.30 30.36 -26.76
CA CYS A 142 2.93 30.17 -27.23
C CYS A 142 2.89 29.52 -28.62
N ARG A 143 1.74 28.98 -29.01
CA ARG A 143 1.46 28.44 -30.34
C ARG A 143 0.92 29.56 -31.22
N GLN A 144 1.56 29.80 -32.35
CA GLN A 144 1.07 30.74 -33.36
C GLN A 144 0.27 29.99 -34.42
N GLN A 145 -0.91 30.51 -34.75
CA GLN A 145 -1.71 29.98 -35.85
C GLN A 145 -1.17 30.53 -37.17
N PHE A 146 -0.84 29.62 -38.09
CA PHE A 146 -0.39 29.97 -39.42
C PHE A 146 -1.20 29.15 -40.43
N TYR A 147 -1.92 29.86 -41.29
CA TYR A 147 -2.72 29.27 -42.36
C TYR A 147 -1.97 29.41 -43.68
N ILE A 148 -1.87 28.31 -44.42
CA ILE A 148 -1.30 28.29 -45.76
C ILE A 148 -2.44 28.09 -46.75
N ASP A 149 -2.59 29.04 -47.66
CA ASP A 149 -3.46 28.88 -48.83
C ASP A 149 -2.66 28.21 -49.95
N PHE A 150 -3.04 27.00 -50.34
CA PHE A 150 -2.36 26.26 -51.39
C PHE A 150 -2.37 26.97 -52.74
N ARG A 151 -3.35 27.85 -52.98
CA ARG A 151 -3.40 28.70 -54.19
C ARG A 151 -2.26 29.73 -54.21
N LEU A 152 -1.86 30.23 -53.04
CA LEU A 152 -0.80 31.24 -52.92
C LEU A 152 0.61 30.64 -53.03
N ILE A 153 0.76 29.32 -52.84
CA ILE A 153 2.03 28.61 -52.99
C ILE A 153 2.09 27.72 -54.24
N GLY A 154 1.07 27.79 -55.11
CA GLY A 154 1.03 27.07 -56.38
C GLY A 154 0.92 25.56 -56.24
N TRP A 155 0.28 25.06 -55.17
CA TRP A 155 0.07 23.63 -54.90
C TRP A 155 -1.40 23.20 -55.09
N ASN A 156 -2.21 24.03 -55.73
CA ASN A 156 -3.65 23.83 -55.91
C ASN A 156 -4.03 22.86 -57.03
N ASP A 157 -3.04 22.34 -57.76
CA ASP A 157 -3.18 21.46 -58.91
C ASP A 157 -3.08 19.98 -58.55
N TRP A 158 -2.54 19.64 -57.37
CA TRP A 158 -2.37 18.26 -56.89
C TRP A 158 -2.88 17.99 -55.47
N ILE A 159 -3.19 19.04 -54.68
CA ILE A 159 -3.93 18.98 -53.41
C ILE A 159 -5.30 19.62 -53.62
#